data_AF-A0A1F8BMW1-F1
#
_entry.id   AF-A0A1F8BMW1-F1
#
_cell.length_a   1.000
_cell.length_b   1.000
_cell.length_c   1.000
_cell.angle_alpha   90.00
_cell.angle_beta   90.00
_cell.angle_gamma   90.00
#
_symmetry.space_group_name_H-M   'P 1'
#
loop_
_entity.id
_entity.type
_entity.pdbx_description
1 polymer ?
#
loop_
_entity_poly.entity_id
_entity_poly.type
_entity_poly.pdbx_seq_one_letter_code
_entity_poly.pdbx_strand_id
1 'polypeptide(L)'
;MDPENPATEEQRLADFFEQVKRADGTLIPLTGQLTRFGEEILVSARYGSVDSLAKADHLLLVDLFARSADQMLPIGHYDWEVTGNRALGNKNRHGGHLPNTSNAHELADRAWTEEGLKVYDKSLVSYAMEKGGFPYMDQLRETGIVTDEKQWGEPTYQKQGLGSFMIAVSAIVLESKGVETANLGSLTPAAEGVWKKFGQSGGVPVQIGVLIQNNKIDEVLEEFV
;
A
#
# COMPACT_ATOMS: atom_id res chain seq x y z
N MET A 1 23.78 -29.46 15.80
CA MET A 1 22.67 -28.49 15.65
C MET A 1 23.30 -27.31 14.97
N ASP A 2 23.08 -27.16 13.67
CA ASP A 2 23.54 -25.96 12.96
C ASP A 2 22.69 -24.78 13.44
N PRO A 3 23.31 -23.66 13.83
CA PRO A 3 22.57 -22.43 14.07
C PRO A 3 22.06 -21.95 12.72
N GLU A 4 20.74 -21.81 12.61
CA GLU A 4 20.07 -21.20 11.48
C GLU A 4 20.78 -19.90 11.11
N ASN A 5 21.31 -19.84 9.89
CA ASN A 5 21.85 -18.63 9.32
C ASN A 5 20.64 -17.70 9.07
N PRO A 6 20.47 -16.59 9.81
CA PRO A 6 19.38 -15.66 9.53
C PRO A 6 19.61 -15.13 8.10
N ALA A 7 18.57 -15.20 7.25
CA ALA A 7 18.63 -14.70 5.89
C ALA A 7 19.21 -13.27 5.89
N THR A 8 20.15 -13.00 4.97
CA THR A 8 20.70 -11.65 4.82
C THR A 8 19.57 -10.68 4.48
N GLU A 9 19.76 -9.40 4.75
CA GLU A 9 18.78 -8.35 4.38
C GLU A 9 18.44 -8.38 2.89
N GLU A 10 19.45 -8.54 2.03
CA GLU A 10 19.28 -8.75 0.59
C GLU A 10 18.42 -9.99 0.26
N GLN A 11 18.57 -11.08 1.01
CA GLN A 11 17.77 -12.30 0.83
C GLN A 11 16.32 -12.08 1.26
N ARG A 12 16.08 -11.40 2.39
CA ARG A 12 14.73 -11.07 2.86
C ARG A 12 14.00 -10.18 1.86
N LEU A 13 14.70 -9.18 1.32
CA LEU A 13 14.14 -8.27 0.31
C LEU A 13 13.82 -9.00 -1.00
N ALA A 14 14.74 -9.86 -1.48
CA ALA A 14 14.51 -10.67 -2.67
C ALA A 14 13.33 -11.65 -2.50
N ASP A 15 13.23 -12.28 -1.33
CA ASP A 15 12.12 -13.18 -1.00
C ASP A 15 10.79 -12.41 -0.96
N PHE A 16 10.78 -11.20 -0.39
CA PHE A 16 9.61 -10.34 -0.40
C PHE A 16 9.18 -9.96 -1.83
N PHE A 17 10.14 -9.63 -2.71
CA PHE A 17 9.84 -9.31 -4.11
C PHE A 17 9.16 -10.48 -4.82
N GLU A 18 9.70 -11.68 -4.65
CA GLU A 18 9.12 -12.89 -5.26
C GLU A 18 7.75 -13.23 -4.68
N GLN A 19 7.55 -13.01 -3.38
CA GLN A 19 6.23 -13.19 -2.75
C GLN A 19 5.21 -12.23 -3.34
N VAL A 20 5.50 -10.93 -3.38
CA VAL A 20 4.57 -9.91 -3.88
C VAL A 20 4.20 -10.13 -5.36
N LYS A 21 5.15 -10.52 -6.22
CA LYS A 21 4.89 -10.81 -7.65
C LYS A 21 3.92 -11.98 -7.85
N ARG A 22 3.89 -12.92 -6.90
CA ARG A 22 3.11 -14.17 -6.95
C ARG A 22 1.87 -14.17 -6.05
N ALA A 23 1.75 -13.17 -5.18
CA ALA A 23 0.76 -13.14 -4.12
C ALA A 23 -0.67 -13.27 -4.65
N ASP A 24 -0.97 -12.59 -5.76
CA ASP A 24 -2.29 -12.52 -6.39
C ASP A 24 -3.44 -12.40 -5.36
N GLY A 25 -3.31 -11.40 -4.50
CA GLY A 25 -4.25 -11.14 -3.42
C GLY A 25 -3.97 -11.86 -2.09
N THR A 26 -2.92 -12.68 -2.02
CA THR A 26 -2.46 -13.23 -0.73
C THR A 26 -1.94 -12.09 0.14
N LEU A 27 -2.36 -12.06 1.41
CA LEU A 27 -1.91 -11.08 2.38
C LEU A 27 -0.49 -11.41 2.83
N ILE A 28 0.43 -10.47 2.64
CA ILE A 28 1.83 -10.60 3.04
C ILE A 28 2.10 -9.67 4.22
N PRO A 29 2.55 -10.18 5.39
CA PRO A 29 2.97 -9.35 6.51
C PRO A 29 4.18 -8.49 6.19
N LEU A 30 4.18 -7.24 6.68
CA LEU A 30 5.34 -6.35 6.66
C LEU A 30 6.08 -6.52 7.99
N THR A 31 7.15 -7.32 8.00
CA THR A 31 7.86 -7.70 9.22
C THR A 31 8.74 -6.60 9.80
N GLY A 32 9.13 -5.62 9.00
CA GLY A 32 9.95 -4.48 9.42
C GLY A 32 9.17 -3.37 10.13
N GLN A 33 7.83 -3.30 9.96
CA GLN A 33 7.02 -2.26 10.60
C GLN A 33 5.72 -2.79 11.21
N LEU A 34 5.43 -2.25 12.39
CA LEU A 34 4.08 -2.23 12.95
C LEU A 34 3.47 -0.84 12.74
N THR A 35 2.16 -0.76 12.86
CA THR A 35 1.51 0.53 13.10
C THR A 35 2.05 1.14 14.40
N ARG A 36 1.83 2.43 14.64
CA ARG A 36 2.19 3.04 15.93
C ARG A 36 1.43 2.45 17.14
N PHE A 37 0.41 1.64 16.91
CA PHE A 37 -0.37 0.96 17.94
C PHE A 37 0.06 -0.50 18.12
N GLY A 38 1.05 -0.96 17.35
CA GLY A 38 1.54 -2.33 17.41
C GLY A 38 0.71 -3.33 16.60
N GLU A 39 -0.22 -2.88 15.75
CA GLU A 39 -0.83 -3.79 14.78
C GLU A 39 0.17 -4.17 13.69
N GLU A 40 0.03 -5.40 13.21
CA GLU A 40 0.77 -5.85 12.05
C GLU A 40 0.20 -5.19 10.79
N ILE A 41 1.09 -4.75 9.90
CA ILE A 41 0.71 -4.21 8.60
C ILE A 41 0.82 -5.35 7.58
N LEU A 42 -0.18 -5.49 6.72
CA LEU A 42 -0.23 -6.47 5.63
C LEU A 42 -0.39 -5.73 4.31
N VAL A 43 0.28 -6.23 3.27
CA VAL A 43 0.06 -5.79 1.88
C VAL A 43 -0.64 -6.89 1.08
N SER A 44 -1.49 -6.47 0.16
CA SER A 44 -2.06 -7.32 -0.88
C SER A 44 -1.83 -6.67 -2.24
N ALA A 45 -1.38 -7.45 -3.22
CA ALA A 45 -1.31 -7.02 -4.62
C ALA A 45 -2.09 -8.01 -5.49
N ARG A 46 -3.14 -7.53 -6.16
CA ARG A 46 -3.98 -8.31 -7.09
C ARG A 46 -3.80 -7.80 -8.50
N TYR A 47 -3.42 -8.69 -9.42
CA TYR A 47 -3.28 -8.35 -10.83
C TYR A 47 -4.15 -9.29 -11.67
N GLY A 48 -5.12 -8.76 -12.39
CA GLY A 48 -6.04 -9.59 -13.16
C GLY A 48 -6.63 -8.91 -14.38
N SER A 49 -7.07 -9.72 -15.33
CA SER A 49 -7.76 -9.27 -16.54
C SER A 49 -9.15 -8.73 -16.22
N VAL A 50 -9.58 -7.70 -16.95
CA VAL A 50 -10.90 -7.09 -16.76
C VAL A 50 -11.64 -6.90 -18.09
N ASP A 51 -12.71 -7.65 -18.28
CA ASP A 51 -13.57 -7.47 -19.46
C ASP A 51 -14.56 -6.30 -19.27
N SER A 52 -14.80 -5.88 -18.03
CA SER A 52 -15.81 -4.87 -17.69
C SER A 52 -15.38 -3.43 -17.97
N LEU A 53 -14.08 -3.19 -18.26
CA LEU A 53 -13.54 -1.84 -18.43
C LEU A 53 -13.10 -1.64 -19.89
N ALA A 54 -13.87 -0.88 -20.64
CA ALA A 54 -13.69 -0.69 -22.09
C ALA A 54 -12.32 -0.13 -22.55
N LYS A 55 -11.44 0.28 -21.62
CA LYS A 55 -10.14 0.90 -21.92
C LYS A 55 -8.95 0.22 -21.24
N ALA A 56 -9.17 -0.78 -20.40
CA ALA A 56 -8.12 -1.47 -19.66
C ALA A 56 -8.17 -2.97 -19.96
N ASP A 57 -7.00 -3.56 -20.21
CA ASP A 57 -6.87 -5.01 -20.37
C ASP A 57 -6.81 -5.69 -19.00
N HIS A 58 -6.13 -5.05 -18.05
CA HIS A 58 -5.89 -5.56 -16.70
C HIS A 58 -6.02 -4.45 -15.66
N LEU A 59 -6.16 -4.87 -14.40
CA LEU A 59 -6.01 -4.02 -13.22
C LEU A 59 -4.88 -4.51 -12.34
N LEU A 60 -4.23 -3.57 -11.66
CA LEU A 60 -3.44 -3.84 -10.46
C LEU A 60 -4.07 -3.11 -9.28
N LEU A 61 -4.49 -3.83 -8.25
CA LEU A 61 -4.96 -3.27 -6.98
C LEU A 61 -3.92 -3.56 -5.91
N VAL A 62 -3.36 -2.52 -5.29
CA VAL A 62 -2.44 -2.64 -4.15
C VAL A 62 -3.13 -2.10 -2.91
N ASP A 63 -3.39 -2.97 -1.95
CA ASP A 63 -4.08 -2.67 -0.70
C ASP A 63 -3.15 -2.83 0.50
N LEU A 64 -3.32 -1.96 1.50
CA LEU A 64 -2.70 -2.08 2.81
C LEU A 64 -3.77 -2.30 3.88
N PHE A 65 -3.47 -3.21 4.80
CA PHE A 65 -4.32 -3.54 5.93
C PHE A 65 -3.56 -3.44 7.24
N ALA A 66 -4.22 -2.93 8.29
CA ALA A 66 -3.79 -3.14 9.67
C ALA A 66 -4.55 -4.35 10.24
N ARG A 67 -3.82 -5.31 10.83
CA ARG A 67 -4.39 -6.47 11.52
C ARG A 67 -4.17 -6.35 13.03
N SER A 68 -5.28 -6.17 13.74
CA SER A 68 -5.37 -6.36 15.19
C SER A 68 -5.84 -7.78 15.51
N ALA A 69 -5.82 -8.18 16.79
CA ALA A 69 -6.21 -9.52 17.23
C ALA A 69 -7.61 -9.95 16.74
N ASP A 70 -8.56 -9.01 16.63
CA ASP A 70 -9.96 -9.31 16.34
C ASP A 70 -10.46 -8.72 15.01
N GLN A 71 -9.66 -7.91 14.32
CA GLN A 71 -10.12 -7.19 13.14
C GLN A 71 -9.02 -6.85 12.15
N MET A 72 -9.40 -6.86 10.88
CA MET A 72 -8.63 -6.33 9.76
C MET A 72 -9.24 -5.01 9.29
N LEU A 73 -8.38 -4.01 9.08
CA LEU A 73 -8.78 -2.66 8.71
C LEU A 73 -8.07 -2.26 7.42
N PRO A 74 -8.78 -1.86 6.35
CA PRO A 74 -8.13 -1.25 5.20
C PRO A 74 -7.60 0.14 5.60
N ILE A 75 -6.29 0.34 5.41
CA ILE A 75 -5.58 1.56 5.80
C ILE A 75 -4.93 2.27 4.62
N GLY A 76 -4.84 1.65 3.46
CA GLY A 76 -4.44 2.34 2.24
C GLY A 76 -4.73 1.55 0.97
N HIS A 77 -4.78 2.26 -0.16
CA HIS A 77 -4.85 1.64 -1.48
C HIS A 77 -4.18 2.48 -2.56
N TYR A 78 -3.78 1.80 -3.63
CA TYR A 78 -3.41 2.40 -4.89
C TYR A 78 -3.69 1.47 -6.08
N ASP A 79 -4.47 1.98 -7.03
CA ASP A 79 -4.99 1.16 -8.12
C ASP A 79 -4.48 1.66 -9.47
N TRP A 80 -4.32 0.72 -10.39
CA TRP A 80 -3.86 0.95 -11.74
C TRP A 80 -4.76 0.29 -12.78
N GLU A 81 -5.04 1.01 -13.84
CA GLU A 81 -5.48 0.45 -15.12
C GLU A 81 -4.28 0.12 -15.99
N VAL A 82 -4.26 -1.05 -16.61
CA VAL A 82 -3.16 -1.47 -17.49
C VAL A 82 -3.69 -1.77 -18.88
N THR A 83 -3.04 -1.19 -19.89
CA THR A 83 -3.34 -1.36 -21.31
C THR A 83 -2.04 -1.60 -22.07
N GLY A 84 -1.86 -2.81 -22.62
CA GLY A 84 -0.59 -3.25 -23.18
C GLY A 84 0.57 -3.13 -22.18
N ASN A 85 1.65 -2.45 -22.57
CA ASN A 85 2.84 -2.21 -21.73
C ASN A 85 2.76 -0.90 -20.92
N ARG A 86 1.56 -0.35 -20.69
CA ARG A 86 1.35 0.94 -20.02
C ARG A 86 0.39 0.80 -18.85
N ALA A 87 0.73 1.44 -17.72
CA ALA A 87 -0.14 1.55 -16.56
C ALA A 87 -0.58 3.01 -16.32
N LEU A 88 -1.81 3.20 -15.86
CA LEU A 88 -2.38 4.47 -15.44
C LEU A 88 -2.90 4.35 -14.00
N GLY A 89 -2.19 4.97 -13.07
CA GLY A 89 -2.48 4.97 -11.64
C GLY A 89 -3.50 6.03 -11.23
N ASN A 90 -3.68 6.16 -9.91
CA ASN A 90 -4.67 7.04 -9.28
C ASN A 90 -6.08 6.78 -9.82
N LYS A 91 -6.41 5.51 -9.91
CA LYS A 91 -7.77 5.06 -10.17
C LYS A 91 -8.38 4.59 -8.86
N ASN A 92 -9.70 4.66 -8.77
CA ASN A 92 -10.43 3.80 -7.86
C ASN A 92 -11.11 2.74 -8.74
N ARG A 93 -10.65 1.50 -8.59
CA ARG A 93 -11.13 0.32 -9.30
C ARG A 93 -11.54 -0.77 -8.31
N HIS A 94 -11.73 -0.40 -7.06
CA HIS A 94 -12.47 -1.18 -6.09
C HIS A 94 -13.96 -1.23 -6.44
N GLY A 95 -14.60 -2.37 -6.16
CA GLY A 95 -16.01 -2.59 -6.49
C GLY A 95 -16.28 -3.80 -7.40
N GLY A 96 -15.57 -4.92 -7.17
CA GLY A 96 -15.89 -6.20 -7.81
C GLY A 96 -15.37 -6.38 -9.24
N HIS A 97 -14.39 -5.59 -9.69
CA HIS A 97 -13.74 -5.79 -10.99
C HIS A 97 -12.78 -6.98 -11.01
N LEU A 98 -12.17 -7.29 -9.86
CA LEU A 98 -11.36 -8.49 -9.66
C LEU A 98 -12.02 -9.39 -8.61
N PRO A 99 -11.88 -10.72 -8.72
CA PRO A 99 -12.41 -11.63 -7.71
C PRO A 99 -11.77 -11.39 -6.34
N ASN A 100 -12.57 -11.56 -5.29
CA ASN A 100 -12.08 -11.50 -3.92
C ASN A 100 -11.46 -12.85 -3.55
N THR A 101 -10.17 -12.85 -3.23
CA THR A 101 -9.46 -14.05 -2.72
C THR A 101 -9.43 -14.12 -1.19
N SER A 102 -9.95 -13.10 -0.49
CA SER A 102 -10.06 -13.05 0.97
C SER A 102 -11.13 -12.05 1.43
N ASN A 103 -11.56 -12.15 2.69
CA ASN A 103 -12.47 -11.16 3.30
C ASN A 103 -11.85 -9.76 3.37
N ALA A 104 -10.51 -9.64 3.35
CA ALA A 104 -9.82 -8.35 3.33
C ALA A 104 -10.17 -7.55 2.09
N HIS A 105 -10.31 -8.22 0.95
CA HIS A 105 -10.68 -7.57 -0.31
C HIS A 105 -12.12 -7.08 -0.33
N GLU A 106 -13.04 -7.80 0.31
CA GLU A 106 -14.41 -7.29 0.49
C GLU A 106 -14.44 -6.04 1.38
N LEU A 107 -13.55 -5.95 2.37
CA LEU A 107 -13.42 -4.78 3.23
C LEU A 107 -12.81 -3.61 2.46
N ALA A 108 -11.76 -3.84 1.69
CA ALA A 108 -11.15 -2.83 0.81
C ALA A 108 -12.18 -2.31 -0.21
N ASP A 109 -12.91 -3.21 -0.89
CA ASP A 109 -13.90 -2.85 -1.90
C ASP A 109 -15.03 -1.96 -1.36
N ARG A 110 -15.35 -2.05 -0.06
CA ARG A 110 -16.35 -1.19 0.60
C ARG A 110 -15.76 0.10 1.13
N ALA A 111 -14.47 0.14 1.44
CA ALA A 111 -13.80 1.27 2.07
C ALA A 111 -13.50 2.40 1.09
N TRP A 112 -13.21 2.07 -0.17
CA TRP A 112 -12.68 3.02 -1.14
C TRP A 112 -13.74 3.55 -2.10
N THR A 113 -14.05 4.85 -1.99
CA THR A 113 -15.10 5.50 -2.80
C THR A 113 -14.60 6.63 -3.71
N GLU A 114 -13.32 7.01 -3.61
CA GLU A 114 -12.75 8.10 -4.43
C GLU A 114 -11.39 7.67 -4.99
N GLU A 115 -11.04 8.17 -6.18
CA GLU A 115 -9.75 7.94 -6.86
C GLU A 115 -8.59 8.51 -6.05
N GLY A 116 -7.46 7.80 -5.95
CA GLY A 116 -6.37 8.26 -5.09
C GLY A 116 -5.27 7.25 -4.81
N LEU A 117 -4.07 7.75 -4.51
CA LEU A 117 -3.23 7.14 -3.47
C LEU A 117 -3.81 7.55 -2.12
N LYS A 118 -4.36 6.61 -1.36
CA LYS A 118 -4.95 6.90 -0.05
C LYS A 118 -4.28 6.11 1.05
N VAL A 119 -4.09 6.79 2.17
CA VAL A 119 -3.63 6.23 3.42
C VAL A 119 -4.45 6.88 4.53
N TYR A 120 -5.24 6.10 5.27
CA TYR A 120 -6.19 6.58 6.27
C TYR A 120 -5.88 6.10 7.69
N ASP A 121 -5.59 7.07 8.55
CA ASP A 121 -5.55 6.87 10.00
C ASP A 121 -6.97 6.82 10.60
N LYS A 122 -7.96 7.41 9.90
CA LYS A 122 -9.35 7.55 10.38
C LYS A 122 -10.01 6.20 10.64
N SER A 123 -9.74 5.18 9.83
CA SER A 123 -10.29 3.83 10.02
C SER A 123 -9.88 3.24 11.36
N LEU A 124 -8.61 3.44 11.75
CA LEU A 124 -8.09 2.91 12.99
C LEU A 124 -8.52 3.75 14.21
N VAL A 125 -8.59 5.06 14.04
CA VAL A 125 -9.18 5.97 15.03
C VAL A 125 -10.65 5.63 15.29
N SER A 126 -11.46 5.45 14.24
CA SER A 126 -12.87 5.07 14.38
C SER A 126 -13.01 3.71 15.06
N TYR A 127 -12.14 2.74 14.72
CA TYR A 127 -12.06 1.48 15.42
C TYR A 127 -11.73 1.65 16.92
N ALA A 128 -10.72 2.45 17.26
CA ALA A 128 -10.34 2.73 18.64
C ALA A 128 -11.48 3.42 19.43
N MET A 129 -12.24 4.30 18.79
CA MET A 129 -13.42 4.94 19.37
C MET A 129 -14.59 3.95 19.58
N GLU A 130 -14.86 3.09 18.60
CA GLU A 130 -15.95 2.09 18.66
C GLU A 130 -15.70 1.01 19.70
N LYS A 131 -14.44 0.59 19.90
CA LYS A 131 -14.07 -0.42 20.89
C LYS A 131 -14.02 0.09 22.34
N GLY A 132 -14.18 1.39 22.54
CA GLY A 132 -14.50 1.98 23.84
C GLY A 132 -13.50 1.66 24.95
N GLY A 133 -12.44 2.46 25.05
CA GLY A 133 -11.71 2.55 26.31
C GLY A 133 -10.58 3.56 26.28
N PHE A 134 -10.72 4.60 27.11
CA PHE A 134 -9.70 5.61 27.49
C PHE A 134 -8.22 5.22 27.31
N PRO A 135 -7.73 4.01 27.68
CA PRO A 135 -6.34 3.61 27.44
C PRO A 135 -5.85 3.74 25.99
N TYR A 136 -6.69 3.46 24.98
CA TYR A 136 -6.28 3.65 23.57
C TYR A 136 -6.18 5.12 23.19
N MET A 137 -7.09 5.97 23.71
CA MET A 137 -7.05 7.42 23.49
C MET A 137 -5.92 8.11 24.25
N ASP A 138 -5.57 7.60 25.43
CA ASP A 138 -4.44 8.08 26.22
C ASP A 138 -3.12 7.66 25.55
N GLN A 139 -3.00 6.43 25.06
CA GLN A 139 -1.86 6.00 24.25
C GLN A 139 -1.74 6.80 22.94
N LEU A 140 -2.86 7.13 22.29
CA LEU A 140 -2.92 8.03 21.13
C LEU A 140 -2.41 9.44 21.43
N ARG A 141 -2.71 9.96 22.63
CA ARG A 141 -2.23 11.25 23.11
C ARG A 141 -0.75 11.20 23.49
N GLU A 142 -0.32 10.16 24.18
CA GLU A 142 1.08 9.93 24.57
C GLU A 142 2.00 9.81 23.35
N THR A 143 1.52 9.17 22.28
CA THR A 143 2.25 9.02 21.01
C THR A 143 2.10 10.22 20.05
N GLY A 144 1.37 11.26 20.46
CA GLY A 144 1.18 12.50 19.70
C GLY A 144 0.31 12.37 18.44
N ILE A 145 -0.42 11.26 18.30
CA ILE A 145 -1.31 10.99 17.15
C ILE A 145 -2.63 11.76 17.29
N VAL A 146 -3.09 11.99 18.52
CA VAL A 146 -4.29 12.79 18.80
C VAL A 146 -3.92 13.87 19.81
N THR A 147 -4.16 15.14 19.45
CA THR A 147 -3.92 16.26 20.37
C THR A 147 -5.17 16.59 21.19
N ASP A 148 -6.37 16.41 20.63
CA ASP A 148 -7.65 16.43 21.34
C ASP A 148 -8.74 15.60 20.63
N GLU A 149 -9.92 15.41 21.22
CA GLU A 149 -11.03 14.60 20.66
C GLU A 149 -11.55 15.07 19.27
N LYS A 150 -11.10 16.23 18.79
CA LYS A 150 -11.49 16.87 17.54
C LYS A 150 -10.29 17.19 16.62
N GLN A 151 -9.06 17.16 17.15
CA GLN A 151 -7.82 17.41 16.43
C GLN A 151 -6.94 16.15 16.44
N TRP A 152 -6.95 15.48 15.30
CA TRP A 152 -6.03 14.41 14.97
C TRP A 152 -4.65 15.06 14.73
N GLY A 153 -3.71 14.80 15.64
CA GLY A 153 -2.30 15.12 15.48
C GLY A 153 -1.68 14.33 14.33
N GLU A 154 -0.36 14.45 14.15
CA GLU A 154 0.34 14.09 12.91
C GLU A 154 -0.13 12.79 12.21
N PRO A 155 -0.42 12.82 10.89
CA PRO A 155 -0.99 11.67 10.19
C PRO A 155 0.01 10.53 10.17
N THR A 156 -0.36 9.44 10.85
CA THR A 156 0.56 8.44 11.39
C THR A 156 1.11 7.55 10.29
N TYR A 157 0.21 7.01 9.48
CA TYR A 157 0.53 6.15 8.35
C TYR A 157 1.11 6.93 7.16
N GLN A 158 0.69 8.18 6.97
CA GLN A 158 1.26 9.03 5.91
C GLN A 158 2.73 9.35 6.17
N LYS A 159 3.12 9.52 7.44
CA LYS A 159 4.50 9.76 7.84
C LYS A 159 5.37 8.50 7.92
N GLN A 160 4.77 7.30 8.01
CA GLN A 160 5.48 6.02 7.98
C GLN A 160 5.99 5.63 6.59
N GLY A 161 5.64 6.35 5.52
CA GLY A 161 6.11 6.02 4.18
C GLY A 161 5.28 4.96 3.45
N LEU A 162 4.12 4.55 3.99
CA LEU A 162 3.23 3.55 3.39
C LEU A 162 2.79 3.91 1.96
N GLY A 163 2.66 5.20 1.67
CA GLY A 163 2.42 5.67 0.30
C GLY A 163 3.57 5.33 -0.64
N SER A 164 4.82 5.60 -0.24
CA SER A 164 6.02 5.24 -1.01
C SER A 164 6.12 3.73 -1.19
N PHE A 165 5.85 2.97 -0.13
CA PHE A 165 5.85 1.52 -0.13
C PHE A 165 4.86 0.94 -1.16
N MET A 166 3.61 1.41 -1.19
CA MET A 166 2.62 0.93 -2.17
C MET A 166 3.06 1.17 -3.61
N ILE A 167 3.76 2.28 -3.88
CA ILE A 167 4.26 2.49 -5.24
C ILE A 167 5.47 1.61 -5.55
N ALA A 168 6.37 1.38 -4.59
CA ALA A 168 7.48 0.45 -4.75
C ALA A 168 6.97 -0.96 -5.08
N VAL A 169 5.99 -1.45 -4.31
CA VAL A 169 5.26 -2.70 -4.58
C VAL A 169 4.62 -2.69 -5.98
N SER A 170 3.94 -1.59 -6.33
CA SER A 170 3.32 -1.46 -7.66
C SER A 170 4.34 -1.59 -8.79
N ALA A 171 5.48 -0.91 -8.70
CA ALA A 171 6.51 -0.93 -9.73
C ALA A 171 7.07 -2.34 -9.94
N ILE A 172 7.34 -3.08 -8.86
CA ILE A 172 7.83 -4.47 -8.93
C ILE A 172 6.81 -5.38 -9.61
N VAL A 173 5.53 -5.27 -9.23
CA VAL A 173 4.48 -6.10 -9.84
C VAL A 173 4.32 -5.73 -11.32
N LEU A 174 4.21 -4.45 -11.65
CA LEU A 174 4.07 -3.97 -13.03
C LEU A 174 5.23 -4.42 -13.92
N GLU A 175 6.48 -4.31 -13.46
CA GLU A 175 7.65 -4.81 -14.18
C GLU A 175 7.53 -6.31 -14.47
N SER A 176 7.14 -7.10 -13.46
CA SER A 176 6.99 -8.55 -13.61
C SER A 176 5.91 -8.96 -14.63
N LYS A 177 4.96 -8.05 -14.93
CA LYS A 177 3.91 -8.24 -15.93
C LYS A 177 4.27 -7.65 -17.31
N GLY A 178 5.50 -7.16 -17.49
CA GLY A 178 5.96 -6.58 -18.75
C GLY A 178 5.45 -5.17 -19.02
N VAL A 179 5.01 -4.45 -17.99
CA VAL A 179 4.67 -3.03 -18.11
C VAL A 179 5.95 -2.21 -18.10
N GLU A 180 6.14 -1.40 -19.13
CA GLU A 180 7.34 -0.59 -19.32
C GLU A 180 7.13 0.85 -18.83
N THR A 181 5.92 1.37 -18.97
CA THR A 181 5.62 2.77 -18.62
C THR A 181 4.44 2.90 -17.66
N ALA A 182 4.55 3.83 -16.71
CA ALA A 182 3.49 4.16 -15.77
C ALA A 182 3.22 5.66 -15.80
N ASN A 183 1.96 6.05 -15.90
CA ASN A 183 1.50 7.40 -15.58
C ASN A 183 0.72 7.32 -14.28
N LEU A 184 0.98 8.22 -13.35
CA LEU A 184 0.45 8.11 -12.00
C LEU A 184 -0.81 8.94 -11.77
N GLY A 185 -1.32 9.59 -12.82
CA GLY A 185 -2.53 10.41 -12.78
C GLY A 185 -2.33 11.73 -12.02
N SER A 186 -3.42 12.49 -11.83
CA SER A 186 -3.44 13.69 -10.99
C SER A 186 -3.48 13.26 -9.53
N LEU A 187 -2.44 13.59 -8.77
CA LEU A 187 -2.33 13.22 -7.37
C LEU A 187 -2.80 14.38 -6.47
N THR A 188 -3.22 14.07 -5.24
CA THR A 188 -3.36 15.10 -4.21
C THR A 188 -1.96 15.67 -3.89
N PRO A 189 -1.84 16.91 -3.35
CA PRO A 189 -0.54 17.50 -3.02
C PRO A 189 0.33 16.64 -2.06
N ALA A 190 -0.30 15.86 -1.17
CA ALA A 190 0.39 14.92 -0.30
C ALA A 190 1.01 13.75 -1.08
N ALA A 191 0.28 13.21 -2.07
CA ALA A 191 0.76 12.16 -2.96
C ALA A 191 1.82 12.67 -3.96
N GLU A 192 1.82 13.95 -4.34
CA GLU A 192 2.93 14.57 -5.09
C GLU A 192 4.25 14.54 -4.31
N GLY A 193 4.20 14.71 -2.97
CA GLY A 193 5.37 14.67 -2.10
C GLY A 193 6.02 13.29 -2.01
N VAL A 194 5.20 12.23 -1.94
CA VAL A 194 5.64 10.82 -2.05
C VAL A 194 6.39 10.60 -3.36
N TRP A 195 5.99 11.29 -4.42
CA TRP A 195 6.51 11.14 -5.76
C TRP A 195 7.77 11.92 -6.10
N LYS A 196 7.93 13.10 -5.52
CA LYS A 196 9.21 13.80 -5.57
C LYS A 196 10.33 12.96 -4.98
N LYS A 197 10.05 12.08 -4.01
CA LYS A 197 11.05 11.15 -3.49
C LYS A 197 11.61 10.25 -4.58
N PHE A 198 10.80 9.77 -5.53
CA PHE A 198 11.26 8.98 -6.67
C PHE A 198 11.79 9.83 -7.85
N GLY A 199 12.00 11.14 -7.63
CA GLY A 199 12.69 12.04 -8.56
C GLY A 199 11.83 12.64 -9.67
N GLN A 200 10.50 12.69 -9.53
CA GLN A 200 9.60 13.04 -10.65
C GLN A 200 8.51 14.06 -10.28
N SER A 201 7.99 14.75 -11.30
CA SER A 201 6.80 15.63 -11.24
C SER A 201 5.58 14.96 -11.89
N GLY A 202 4.40 15.13 -11.31
CA GLY A 202 3.17 14.46 -11.74
C GLY A 202 2.78 14.71 -13.21
N GLY A 203 2.01 13.78 -13.79
CA GLY A 203 1.45 13.91 -15.14
C GLY A 203 2.34 13.45 -16.30
N VAL A 204 3.63 13.16 -16.06
CA VAL A 204 4.55 12.64 -17.08
C VAL A 204 4.67 11.11 -16.95
N PRO A 205 4.53 10.32 -18.04
CA PRO A 205 4.81 8.90 -18.00
C PRO A 205 6.27 8.62 -17.59
N VAL A 206 6.46 7.67 -16.67
CA VAL A 206 7.74 7.24 -16.15
C VAL A 206 8.04 5.82 -16.64
N GLN A 207 9.30 5.53 -16.93
CA GLN A 207 9.76 4.17 -17.23
C GLN A 207 9.87 3.37 -15.91
N ILE A 208 9.21 2.22 -15.83
CA ILE A 208 9.20 1.37 -14.63
C ILE A 208 10.63 0.95 -14.24
N GLY A 209 11.46 0.56 -15.22
CA GLY A 209 12.85 0.20 -14.96
C GLY A 209 13.68 1.34 -14.35
N VAL A 210 13.34 2.61 -14.61
CA VAL A 210 14.00 3.77 -13.99
C VAL A 210 13.55 3.95 -12.53
N LEU A 211 12.31 3.62 -12.18
CA LEU A 211 11.86 3.65 -10.78
C LEU A 211 12.62 2.62 -9.94
N ILE A 212 12.87 1.43 -10.51
CA ILE A 212 13.56 0.32 -9.87
C ILE A 212 15.07 0.59 -9.74
N GLN A 213 15.72 1.00 -10.84
CA GLN A 213 17.19 1.16 -10.87
C GLN A 213 17.74 2.34 -10.05
N ASN A 214 16.90 3.28 -9.62
CA ASN A 214 17.38 4.45 -8.86
C ASN A 214 17.66 4.15 -7.37
N ASN A 215 17.73 2.88 -6.94
CA ASN A 215 17.92 2.39 -5.55
C ASN A 215 16.86 2.83 -4.53
N LYS A 216 15.90 3.65 -4.93
CA LYS A 216 14.86 4.18 -4.04
C LYS A 216 13.77 3.17 -3.71
N ILE A 217 13.62 2.12 -4.52
CA ILE A 217 12.67 1.05 -4.23
C ILE A 217 13.24 0.16 -3.12
N ASP A 218 14.49 -0.24 -3.22
CA ASP A 218 15.15 -1.06 -2.21
C ASP A 218 15.21 -0.31 -0.87
N GLU A 219 15.67 0.95 -0.86
CA GLU A 219 15.67 1.81 0.34
C GLU A 219 14.29 1.93 0.99
N VAL A 220 13.23 2.08 0.18
CA VAL A 220 11.85 2.18 0.71
C VAL A 220 11.38 0.84 1.25
N LEU A 221 11.78 -0.29 0.68
CA LEU A 221 11.27 -1.60 1.06
C LEU A 221 12.05 -2.22 2.23
N GLU A 222 13.35 -1.91 2.38
CA GLU A 222 14.17 -2.26 3.55
C GLU A 222 13.52 -1.77 4.86
N GLU A 223 12.87 -0.61 4.83
CA GLU A 223 12.16 -0.08 6.00
C GLU A 223 10.99 -0.96 6.44
N PHE A 224 10.48 -1.89 5.62
CA PHE A 224 9.25 -2.68 5.87
C PHE A 224 9.44 -4.20 5.91
N VAL A 225 10.63 -4.72 5.59
CA VAL A 225 10.89 -6.17 5.41
C VAL A 225 11.91 -6.73 6.41
#